data_AF-A0A151EY28-F1
#
_entry.id   AF-A0A151EY28-F1
#
_cell.length_a   1.000
_cell.length_b   1.000
_cell.length_c   1.000
_cell.angle_alpha   90.00
_cell.angle_beta   90.00
_cell.angle_gamma   90.00
#
_symmetry.space_group_name_H-M   'P 1'
#
loop_
_entity.id
_entity.type
_entity.pdbx_description
1 polymer ?
#
loop_
_entity_poly.entity_id
_entity_poly.type
_entity_poly.pdbx_seq_one_letter_code
_entity_poly.pdbx_strand_id
1 'polypeptide(L)'
;MEVVILKKNNEYDFIDKFSFIYGFVYSVICTYSNGVKTEDITAVLREQGISKSLAERVISILKSEGHIFEPNKGELRALKDCNTFRIEEQY
;
A
#
# COMPACT_ATOMS: atom_id res chain seq x y z
N MET A 1 34.92 -19.66 -17.53
CA MET A 1 33.80 -20.45 -16.98
C MET A 1 32.71 -19.46 -16.65
N GLU A 2 31.66 -19.39 -17.47
CA GLU A 2 30.57 -18.42 -17.33
C GLU A 2 29.72 -18.75 -16.10
N VAL A 3 29.52 -17.77 -15.22
CA VAL A 3 28.54 -17.86 -14.13
C VAL A 3 27.18 -17.54 -14.74
N VAL A 4 26.40 -18.60 -14.99
CA VAL A 4 24.99 -18.51 -15.37
C VAL A 4 24.22 -18.02 -14.15
N ILE A 5 23.78 -16.75 -14.18
CA ILE A 5 22.78 -16.23 -13.23
C ILE A 5 21.45 -16.89 -13.58
N LEU A 6 21.07 -17.90 -12.81
CA LEU A 6 19.74 -18.49 -12.88
C LEU A 6 18.73 -17.48 -12.31
N LYS A 7 17.99 -16.82 -13.20
CA LYS A 7 16.76 -16.08 -12.84
C LYS A 7 15.73 -17.05 -12.24
N LYS A 8 15.45 -16.86 -10.95
CA LYS A 8 14.28 -17.34 -10.19
C LYS A 8 14.03 -16.25 -9.13
N ASN A 9 12.87 -15.68 -8.84
CA ASN A 9 11.48 -15.91 -9.22
C ASN A 9 10.79 -14.54 -9.12
N ASN A 10 10.19 -14.03 -10.21
CA ASN A 10 9.68 -12.66 -10.27
C ASN A 10 8.28 -12.50 -9.61
N GLU A 11 7.60 -13.60 -9.26
CA GLU A 11 6.24 -13.57 -8.70
C GLU A 11 6.21 -13.41 -7.17
N TYR A 12 7.15 -14.02 -6.43
CA TYR A 12 7.20 -13.87 -4.96
C TYR A 12 7.61 -12.45 -4.55
N ASP A 13 8.55 -11.84 -5.27
CA ASP A 13 8.98 -10.44 -5.10
C ASP A 13 7.82 -9.45 -5.33
N PHE A 14 6.86 -9.80 -6.19
CA PHE A 14 5.71 -8.95 -6.50
C PHE A 14 4.66 -9.00 -5.38
N ILE A 15 4.40 -10.17 -4.79
CA ILE A 15 3.43 -10.33 -3.69
C ILE A 15 3.94 -9.63 -2.42
N ASP A 16 5.24 -9.75 -2.11
CA ASP A 16 5.84 -9.07 -0.96
C ASP A 16 5.80 -7.54 -1.12
N LYS A 17 6.10 -7.03 -2.32
CA LYS A 17 5.99 -5.60 -2.63
C LYS A 17 4.55 -5.11 -2.58
N PHE A 18 3.58 -5.85 -3.12
CA PHE A 18 2.18 -5.47 -3.07
C PHE A 18 1.69 -5.40 -1.61
N SER A 19 2.00 -6.42 -0.81
CA SER A 19 1.63 -6.48 0.60
C SER A 19 2.25 -5.33 1.40
N PHE A 20 3.52 -4.99 1.12
CA PHE A 20 4.18 -3.83 1.71
C PHE A 20 3.47 -2.51 1.36
N ILE A 21 3.15 -2.29 0.08
CA ILE A 21 2.48 -1.04 -0.36
C ILE A 21 1.09 -0.94 0.24
N TYR A 22 0.35 -2.04 0.24
CA TYR A 22 -0.97 -2.13 0.87
C TYR A 22 -0.91 -1.74 2.35
N GLY A 23 -0.04 -2.40 3.12
CA GLY A 23 0.13 -2.12 4.55
C GLY A 23 0.61 -0.69 4.82
N PHE A 24 1.56 -0.19 4.02
CA PHE A 24 2.07 1.16 4.14
C PHE A 24 0.97 2.21 3.90
N VAL A 25 0.24 2.11 2.77
CA VAL A 25 -0.83 3.05 2.42
C VAL A 25 -1.91 3.06 3.50
N TYR A 26 -2.34 1.87 3.94
CA TYR A 26 -3.34 1.76 4.99
C TYR A 26 -2.84 2.35 6.32
N SER A 27 -1.61 2.06 6.73
CA SER A 27 -0.99 2.59 7.96
C SER A 27 -0.88 4.11 7.93
N VAL A 28 -0.49 4.70 6.81
CA VAL A 28 -0.44 6.16 6.65
C VAL A 28 -1.85 6.74 6.85
N ILE A 29 -2.85 6.24 6.11
CA ILE A 29 -4.22 6.76 6.22
C ILE A 29 -4.79 6.58 7.63
N CYS A 30 -4.49 5.47 8.29
CA CYS A 30 -4.91 5.20 9.67
C CYS A 30 -4.24 6.11 10.70
N THR A 31 -2.99 6.53 10.47
CA THR A 31 -2.26 7.43 11.38
C THR A 31 -2.87 8.83 11.39
N TYR A 32 -3.34 9.31 10.23
CA TYR A 32 -3.90 10.64 10.09
C TYR A 32 -5.43 10.63 10.19
N SER A 33 -5.94 10.78 11.42
CA SER A 33 -7.38 10.82 11.72
C SER A 33 -8.18 11.89 10.96
N ASN A 34 -7.50 12.94 10.50
CA ASN A 34 -8.10 14.05 9.75
C ASN A 34 -8.15 13.81 8.23
N GLY A 35 -7.68 12.65 7.77
CA GLY A 35 -7.56 12.32 6.35
C GLY A 35 -6.22 12.73 5.75
N VAL A 36 -5.88 12.05 4.65
CA VAL A 36 -4.62 12.21 3.91
C VAL A 36 -4.95 12.46 2.45
N LYS A 37 -4.25 13.39 1.80
CA LYS A 37 -4.44 13.57 0.37
C LYS A 37 -3.83 12.40 -0.39
N THR A 38 -4.56 11.90 -1.39
CA THR A 38 -4.08 10.88 -2.32
C THR A 38 -2.74 11.28 -2.95
N GLU A 39 -2.57 12.56 -3.27
CA GLU A 39 -1.35 13.09 -3.87
C GLU A 39 -0.12 12.91 -2.97
N ASP A 40 -0.26 13.16 -1.66
CA ASP A 40 0.83 13.02 -0.68
C ASP A 40 1.28 11.55 -0.58
N ILE A 41 0.33 10.62 -0.52
CA ILE A 41 0.62 9.17 -0.51
C ILE A 41 1.33 8.77 -1.81
N THR A 42 0.83 9.22 -2.96
CA THR A 42 1.45 8.89 -4.25
C THR A 42 2.84 9.50 -4.42
N ALA A 43 3.11 10.66 -3.80
CA ALA A 43 4.42 11.29 -3.81
C ALA A 43 5.44 10.45 -3.01
N VAL A 44 5.08 10.03 -1.80
CA VAL A 44 5.95 9.17 -0.97
C VAL A 44 6.21 7.82 -1.63
N LEU A 45 5.19 7.20 -2.22
CA LEU A 45 5.37 5.93 -2.95
C LEU A 45 6.26 6.10 -4.18
N ARG A 46 6.15 7.24 -4.89
CA ARG A 46 7.03 7.55 -6.02
C ARG A 46 8.49 7.65 -5.60
N GLU A 47 8.80 8.23 -4.44
CA GLU A 47 10.17 8.27 -3.90
C GLU A 47 10.73 6.87 -3.62
N GLN A 48 9.86 5.90 -3.31
CA GLN A 48 10.20 4.48 -3.16
C GLN A 48 10.24 3.71 -4.50
N GLY A 49 10.15 4.42 -5.64
CA GLY A 49 10.19 3.82 -6.97
C GLY A 49 8.88 3.14 -7.40
N ILE A 50 7.78 3.37 -6.67
CA ILE A 50 6.47 2.79 -6.99
C ILE A 50 5.74 3.67 -8.00
N SER A 51 5.19 3.03 -9.03
CA SER A 51 4.44 3.76 -10.06
C SER A 51 3.13 4.30 -9.49
N LYS A 52 2.71 5.47 -10.01
CA LYS A 52 1.43 6.09 -9.66
C LYS A 52 0.26 5.14 -9.90
N SER A 53 0.28 4.37 -10.99
CA SER A 53 -0.78 3.41 -11.32
C SER A 53 -0.90 2.27 -10.31
N LEU A 54 0.23 1.80 -9.76
CA LEU A 54 0.22 0.77 -8.72
C LEU A 54 -0.32 1.33 -7.40
N ALA A 55 0.08 2.54 -7.03
CA ALA A 55 -0.45 3.24 -5.86
C ALA A 55 -1.97 3.45 -5.94
N GLU A 56 -2.46 3.95 -7.08
CA GLU A 56 -3.90 4.15 -7.32
C GLU A 56 -4.68 2.83 -7.27
N ARG A 57 -4.09 1.74 -7.77
CA ARG A 57 -4.70 0.41 -7.71
C ARG A 57 -4.82 -0.10 -6.28
N VAL A 58 -3.79 0.07 -5.45
CA VAL A 58 -3.82 -0.29 -4.03
C VAL A 58 -4.88 0.52 -3.28
N ILE A 59 -4.93 1.83 -3.51
CA ILE A 59 -5.94 2.72 -2.91
C ILE A 59 -7.36 2.29 -3.32
N SER A 60 -7.56 1.96 -4.60
CA SER A 60 -8.84 1.46 -5.09
C SER A 60 -9.26 0.15 -4.41
N ILE A 61 -8.31 -0.76 -4.15
CA ILE A 61 -8.56 -2.03 -3.45
C ILE A 61 -8.98 -1.75 -2.00
N LEU A 62 -8.19 -0.95 -1.26
CA LEU A 62 -8.51 -0.54 0.11
C LEU A 62 -9.89 0.12 0.22
N LYS A 63 -10.28 0.91 -0.79
CA LYS A 63 -11.61 1.53 -0.85
C LYS A 63 -12.71 0.50 -1.11
N SER A 64 -12.48 -0.45 -2.02
CA SER A 64 -13.44 -1.50 -2.35
C SER A 64 -13.66 -2.51 -1.21
N GLU A 65 -12.63 -2.77 -0.42
CA GLU A 65 -12.69 -3.63 0.77
C GLU A 65 -13.30 -2.91 1.99
N GLY A 66 -13.55 -1.61 1.89
CA GLY A 66 -14.14 -0.82 2.97
C GLY A 66 -13.16 -0.46 4.08
N HIS A 67 -11.85 -0.50 3.82
CA HIS A 67 -10.83 -0.06 4.78
C HIS A 67 -10.73 1.47 4.83
N ILE A 68 -10.91 2.12 3.68
CA ILE A 68 -10.82 3.57 3.54
C ILE A 68 -12.00 4.11 2.73
N PHE A 69 -12.30 5.39 2.90
CA PHE A 69 -13.29 6.11 2.12
C PHE A 69 -12.75 7.50 1.74
N GLU A 70 -13.43 8.12 0.78
CA GLU A 70 -13.05 9.42 0.24
C GLU A 70 -14.16 10.44 0.58
N PRO A 71 -14.11 11.10 1.76
CA PRO A 71 -15.11 12.09 2.15
C PRO A 71 -15.15 13.30 1.23
N ASN A 72 -13.98 13.72 0.74
CA ASN A 72 -13.80 14.82 -0.21
C ASN A 72 -12.93 14.33 -1.36
N LYS A 73 -13.12 14.91 -2.54
CA LYS A 73 -12.37 14.52 -3.73
C LYS A 73 -10.85 14.57 -3.46
N GLY A 74 -10.18 13.42 -3.53
CA GLY A 74 -8.74 13.29 -3.31
C GLY A 74 -8.28 13.30 -1.85
N GLU A 75 -9.18 13.26 -0.87
CA GLU A 75 -8.88 13.08 0.56
C GLU A 75 -9.31 11.67 0.99
N LEU A 76 -8.39 10.87 1.52
CA LEU A 76 -8.63 9.51 1.98
C LEU A 76 -8.70 9.48 3.51
N ARG A 77 -9.68 8.78 4.07
CA ARG A 77 -9.82 8.53 5.51
C ARG A 77 -10.04 7.06 5.78
N ALA A 78 -9.50 6.58 6.89
CA ALA A 78 -9.80 5.23 7.36
C ALA A 78 -11.22 5.17 7.94
N LEU A 79 -11.92 4.06 7.69
CA LEU A 79 -13.09 3.70 8.48
C LEU A 79 -12.59 3.22 9.86
N LYS A 80 -13.31 3.59 10.93
CA LYS A 80 -12.89 3.66 12.34
C LYS A 80 -12.20 2.42 12.96
N ASP A 81 -12.13 1.30 12.25
CA ASP A 81 -11.42 0.08 12.62
C ASP A 81 -10.04 -0.04 11.96
N CYS A 82 -9.12 0.86 12.34
CA CYS A 82 -7.68 0.72 12.05
C CYS A 82 -6.98 -0.41 12.83
N ASN A 83 -7.74 -1.35 13.38
CA ASN A 83 -7.29 -2.41 14.28
C ASN A 83 -7.23 -3.77 13.58
N THR A 84 -6.69 -3.86 12.36
CA THR A 84 -6.59 -5.16 11.67
C THR A 84 -5.32 -5.36 10.84
N PHE A 85 -4.17 -4.93 11.35
CA PHE A 85 -2.89 -5.58 11.02
C PHE A 85 -2.08 -5.71 12.31
N ARG A 86 -2.59 -6.49 13.27
CA ARG A 86 -1.69 -7.27 14.10
C ARG A 86 -1.09 -8.31 13.17
N ILE A 87 0.14 -8.06 12.72
CA ILE A 87 1.02 -9.14 12.32
C ILE A 87 1.22 -9.94 13.61
N GLU A 88 0.31 -10.88 13.88
CA GLU A 88 0.59 -11.93 14.84
C GLU A 88 1.85 -12.63 14.33
N GLU A 89 2.89 -12.47 15.13
CA GLU A 89 4.17 -13.15 15.11
C GLU A 89 3.95 -14.65 14.82
N GLN A 90 4.03 -15.05 13.54
CA GLN A 90 4.29 -16.43 13.15
C GLN A 90 5.78 -16.57 12.87
N TYR A 91 6.57 -16.58 13.94
CA TYR A 91 7.91 -17.16 13.95
C TYR A 91 7.93 -18.29 14.97
#